data_AF-A0A1G3ABN1-F1
#
_entry.id   AF-A0A1G3ABN1-F1
#
_cell.length_a   1.000
_cell.length_b   1.000
_cell.length_c   1.000
_cell.angle_alpha   90.00
_cell.angle_beta   90.00
_cell.angle_gamma   90.00
#
_symmetry.space_group_name_H-M   'P 1'
#
loop_
_entity.id
_entity.type
_entity.pdbx_description
1 polymer ?
#
loop_
_entity_poly.entity_id
_entity_poly.type
_entity_poly.pdbx_seq_one_letter_code
_entity_poly.pdbx_strand_id
1 'polypeptide(L)'
;MKRIRRAMLLATALVVGETLAAAAQAQAAEGSQRGFGRGPSRDSLLGLLRLEQVQKEMKLSEEQTAKVKHLVEKLGAEMREQYAALREIEDRDQRRAKMTELRDQFDDKTREQLRGLVEREQMMRLYQIRMQVRAVVDSLANTYVARRLELSDEQKEKVAELGEQTQAKRSELFDALRDASEEQRAEVFQKLRQLRSDADEEALALLTAEQKEAFENMKGEKIELETEGGPR
;
A
#
# COMPACT_ATOMS: atom_id res chain seq x y z
N MET A 1 47.79 -14.44 74.67
CA MET A 1 46.76 -14.93 75.62
C MET A 1 45.40 -14.36 75.24
N LYS A 2 44.38 -15.23 75.18
CA LYS A 2 42.91 -14.99 75.28
C LYS A 2 42.24 -14.21 74.13
N ARG A 3 41.45 -14.88 73.26
CA ARG A 3 40.01 -15.29 73.34
C ARG A 3 39.16 -14.32 72.50
N ILE A 4 38.69 -14.69 71.30
CA ILE A 4 37.45 -15.45 70.97
C ILE A 4 36.16 -14.60 71.11
N ARG A 5 35.47 -14.41 69.95
CA ARG A 5 34.02 -14.59 69.61
C ARG A 5 33.19 -13.39 69.07
N ARG A 6 32.60 -13.69 67.89
CA ARG A 6 31.25 -13.36 67.32
C ARG A 6 31.12 -11.99 66.64
N ALA A 7 31.06 -11.89 65.31
CA ALA A 7 30.03 -12.36 64.34
C ALA A 7 28.78 -11.47 64.31
N MET A 8 28.59 -10.70 63.24
CA MET A 8 27.36 -10.70 62.42
C MET A 8 27.51 -9.81 61.18
N LEU A 9 27.00 -10.34 60.06
CA LEU A 9 26.84 -9.73 58.74
C LEU A 9 25.98 -8.45 58.78
N LEU A 10 26.17 -7.51 57.84
CA LEU A 10 25.21 -7.24 56.74
C LEU A 10 25.55 -6.01 55.87
N ALA A 11 25.25 -6.17 54.58
CA ALA A 11 24.73 -5.18 53.61
C ALA A 11 25.70 -4.22 52.88
N THR A 12 26.40 -4.80 51.91
CA THR A 12 26.38 -4.52 50.46
C THR A 12 25.85 -3.18 49.91
N ALA A 13 26.78 -2.45 49.29
CA ALA A 13 26.78 -1.80 47.97
C ALA A 13 25.61 -0.89 47.53
N LEU A 14 25.92 0.41 47.51
CA LEU A 14 25.21 1.51 46.86
C LEU A 14 25.56 1.59 45.35
N VAL A 15 24.51 1.66 44.53
CA VAL A 15 24.37 2.44 43.28
C VAL A 15 25.38 2.22 42.14
N VAL A 16 24.98 1.41 41.15
CA VAL A 16 25.23 1.67 39.71
C VAL A 16 23.98 1.24 38.94
N GLY A 17 23.25 2.19 38.36
CA GLY A 17 22.00 1.87 37.65
C GLY A 17 21.40 3.03 36.88
N GLU A 18 22.20 3.80 36.15
CA GLU A 18 21.70 4.90 35.30
C GLU A 18 22.37 4.90 33.92
N THR A 19 22.21 3.84 33.13
CA THR A 19 22.55 3.88 31.69
C THR A 19 21.62 3.10 30.76
N LEU A 20 20.54 2.47 31.25
CA LEU A 20 19.67 1.63 30.39
C LEU A 20 18.39 2.31 29.85
N ALA A 21 18.09 3.55 30.24
CA ALA A 21 16.84 4.21 29.84
C ALA A 21 16.87 4.78 28.39
N ALA A 22 18.04 5.12 27.85
CA ALA A 22 18.14 5.78 26.54
C ALA A 22 17.99 4.80 25.34
N ALA A 23 18.31 3.52 25.50
CA ALA A 23 18.21 2.53 24.43
C ALA A 23 16.76 2.07 24.18
N ALA A 24 15.90 2.09 25.21
CA ALA A 24 14.51 1.67 25.10
C ALA A 24 13.62 2.66 24.33
N GLN A 25 13.92 3.96 24.38
CA GLN A 25 13.17 4.98 23.62
C GLN A 25 13.55 5.01 22.14
N ALA A 26 14.77 4.59 21.77
CA ALA A 26 15.18 4.47 20.37
C ALA A 26 14.49 3.29 19.65
N GLN A 27 14.22 2.19 20.36
CA GLN A 27 13.54 1.01 19.80
C GLN A 27 12.01 1.20 19.71
N ALA A 28 11.42 2.03 20.58
CA ALA A 28 9.99 2.34 20.53
C ALA A 28 9.58 3.25 19.34
N ALA A 29 10.51 4.04 18.81
CA ALA A 29 10.29 4.86 17.62
C ALA A 29 10.31 4.04 16.31
N GLU A 30 10.84 2.82 16.32
CA GLU A 30 10.95 1.96 15.15
C GLU A 30 9.75 1.01 14.96
N GLY A 31 8.91 0.87 15.99
CA GLY A 31 7.76 -0.05 16.03
C GLY A 31 6.44 0.51 15.49
N SER A 32 6.29 1.83 15.39
CA SER A 32 5.00 2.47 15.04
C SER A 32 4.81 2.78 13.55
N GLN A 33 5.81 2.46 12.71
CA GLN A 33 5.89 2.96 11.34
C GLN A 33 5.96 1.87 10.27
N ARG A 34 5.42 0.67 10.55
CA ARG A 34 5.40 -0.47 9.62
C ARG A 34 4.11 -0.63 8.80
N GLY A 35 3.06 0.16 9.06
CA GLY A 35 1.74 -0.04 8.43
C GLY A 35 1.36 0.92 7.30
N PHE A 36 2.00 2.09 7.21
CA PHE A 36 1.59 3.14 6.27
C PHE A 36 2.80 3.72 5.53
N GLY A 37 2.88 3.47 4.22
CA GLY A 37 3.68 4.30 3.32
C GLY A 37 5.15 3.90 3.09
N ARG A 38 5.56 2.65 3.36
CA ARG A 38 6.92 2.19 3.03
C ARG A 38 6.97 1.39 1.74
N GLY A 39 6.57 2.01 0.63
CA GLY A 39 6.75 1.47 -0.73
C GLY A 39 5.58 1.76 -1.68
N PRO A 40 5.76 1.46 -2.98
CA PRO A 40 4.69 1.54 -3.95
C PRO A 40 3.47 0.73 -3.50
N SER A 41 2.27 1.28 -3.72
CA SER A 41 1.02 0.59 -3.38
C SER A 41 0.91 -0.72 -4.17
N ARG A 42 0.33 -1.77 -3.57
CA ARG A 42 0.21 -3.11 -4.20
C ARG A 42 -0.76 -3.15 -5.40
N ASP A 43 -1.43 -2.04 -5.69
CA ASP A 43 -2.28 -1.81 -6.86
C ASP A 43 -1.64 -0.90 -7.94
N SER A 44 -0.42 -0.42 -7.72
CA SER A 44 0.39 0.29 -8.72
C SER A 44 1.13 -0.69 -9.63
N LEU A 45 1.49 -0.26 -10.85
CA LEU A 45 2.25 -1.12 -11.76
C LEU A 45 3.60 -1.54 -11.15
N LEU A 46 4.29 -0.57 -10.53
CA LEU A 46 5.57 -0.82 -9.87
C LEU A 46 5.44 -1.75 -8.67
N GLY A 47 4.36 -1.61 -7.89
CA GLY A 47 4.07 -2.48 -6.75
C GLY A 47 3.80 -3.92 -7.14
N LEU A 48 3.07 -4.14 -8.24
CA LEU A 48 2.80 -5.48 -8.78
C LEU A 48 4.07 -6.15 -9.29
N LEU A 49 4.91 -5.41 -10.02
CA LEU A 49 6.18 -5.95 -10.53
C LEU A 49 7.17 -6.38 -9.45
N ARG A 50 7.00 -5.93 -8.20
CA ARG A 50 7.81 -6.42 -7.07
C ARG A 50 7.48 -7.85 -6.66
N LEU A 51 6.30 -8.34 -7.01
CA LEU A 51 5.82 -9.65 -6.60
C LEU A 51 6.35 -10.71 -7.56
N GLU A 52 7.03 -11.72 -7.03
CA GLU A 52 7.55 -12.81 -7.85
C GLU A 52 6.43 -13.59 -8.55
N GLN A 53 5.25 -13.72 -7.90
CA GLN A 53 4.07 -14.34 -8.49
C GLN A 53 3.65 -13.62 -9.78
N VAL A 54 3.68 -12.29 -9.78
CA VAL A 54 3.34 -11.48 -10.96
C VAL A 54 4.38 -11.63 -12.06
N GLN A 55 5.68 -11.64 -11.72
CA GLN A 55 6.74 -11.84 -12.70
C GLN A 55 6.65 -13.22 -13.38
N LYS A 56 6.35 -14.28 -12.60
CA LYS A 56 6.12 -15.64 -13.11
C LYS A 56 4.89 -15.72 -13.99
N GLU A 57 3.80 -15.09 -13.57
CA GLU A 57 2.53 -15.06 -14.32
C GLU A 57 2.67 -14.30 -15.65
N MET A 58 3.46 -13.24 -15.67
CA MET A 58 3.85 -12.53 -16.89
C MET A 58 4.84 -13.32 -17.77
N LYS A 59 5.30 -14.50 -17.31
CA LYS A 59 6.25 -15.38 -18.02
C LYS A 59 7.48 -14.60 -18.49
N LEU A 60 8.01 -13.74 -17.63
CA LEU A 60 9.20 -12.96 -17.95
C LEU A 60 10.40 -13.90 -18.15
N SER A 61 11.20 -13.66 -19.20
CA SER A 61 12.48 -14.34 -19.34
C SER A 61 13.43 -13.98 -18.19
N GLU A 62 14.53 -14.71 -18.03
CA GLU A 62 15.55 -14.38 -17.02
C GLU A 62 16.11 -12.96 -17.23
N GLU A 63 16.35 -12.58 -18.48
CA GLU A 63 16.83 -11.25 -18.86
C GLU A 63 15.78 -10.17 -18.55
N GLN A 64 14.52 -10.40 -18.91
CA GLN A 64 13.42 -9.47 -18.60
C GLN A 64 13.24 -9.33 -17.09
N THR A 65 13.32 -10.43 -16.35
CA THR A 65 13.23 -10.45 -14.88
C THR A 65 14.34 -9.61 -14.25
N ALA A 66 15.59 -9.75 -14.70
CA ALA A 66 16.70 -8.94 -14.22
C ALA A 66 16.50 -7.45 -14.50
N LYS A 67 16.05 -7.10 -15.71
CA LYS A 67 15.76 -5.71 -16.11
C LYS A 67 14.60 -5.12 -15.31
N VAL A 68 13.53 -5.88 -15.08
CA VAL A 68 12.38 -5.48 -14.25
C VAL A 68 12.78 -5.27 -12.79
N LYS A 69 13.63 -6.15 -12.23
CA LYS A 69 14.16 -5.96 -10.87
C LYS A 69 14.95 -4.66 -10.73
N HIS A 70 15.86 -4.39 -11.67
CA HIS A 70 16.60 -3.13 -11.68
C HIS A 70 15.68 -1.90 -11.86
N LEU A 71 14.66 -2.00 -12.72
CA LEU A 71 13.64 -0.97 -12.88
C LEU A 71 12.91 -0.68 -11.57
N VAL A 72 12.45 -1.74 -10.89
CA VAL A 72 11.76 -1.68 -9.61
C VAL A 72 12.62 -1.05 -8.52
N GLU A 73 13.90 -1.41 -8.44
CA GLU A 73 14.85 -0.84 -7.49
C GLU A 73 15.07 0.66 -7.74
N LYS A 74 15.32 1.04 -9.00
CA LYS A 74 15.54 2.42 -9.43
C LYS A 74 14.33 3.31 -9.13
N LEU A 75 13.17 2.96 -9.69
CA LEU A 75 11.96 3.76 -9.51
C LEU A 75 11.47 3.72 -8.07
N GLY A 76 11.68 2.60 -7.37
CA GLY A 76 11.37 2.50 -5.94
C GLY A 76 12.24 3.41 -5.08
N ALA A 77 13.51 3.59 -5.42
CA ALA A 77 14.41 4.52 -4.73
C ALA A 77 13.98 5.98 -4.97
N GLU A 78 13.73 6.34 -6.22
CA GLU A 78 13.26 7.67 -6.61
C GLU A 78 11.93 8.03 -5.94
N MET A 79 10.98 7.07 -5.90
CA MET A 79 9.69 7.26 -5.23
C MET A 79 9.85 7.51 -3.72
N ARG A 80 10.79 6.81 -3.07
CA ARG A 80 11.07 7.04 -1.64
C ARG A 80 11.63 8.45 -1.40
N GLU A 81 12.50 8.93 -2.27
CA GLU A 81 13.06 10.27 -2.20
C GLU A 81 11.98 11.35 -2.37
N GLN A 82 11.16 11.24 -3.42
CA GLN A 82 10.10 12.22 -3.66
C GLN A 82 9.01 12.20 -2.58
N TYR A 83 8.65 11.04 -2.03
CA TYR A 83 7.75 10.95 -0.89
C TYR A 83 8.35 11.46 0.42
N ALA A 84 9.67 11.39 0.59
CA ALA A 84 10.32 12.01 1.74
C ALA A 84 10.19 13.54 1.66
N ALA A 85 10.40 14.14 0.48
CA ALA A 85 10.22 15.57 0.25
C ALA A 85 8.78 16.06 0.52
N LEU A 86 7.77 15.21 0.29
CA LEU A 86 6.38 15.56 0.63
C LEU A 86 6.14 15.78 2.13
N ARG A 87 6.99 15.25 3.02
CA ARG A 87 6.83 15.42 4.47
C ARG A 87 7.08 16.86 4.92
N GLU A 88 7.79 17.64 4.12
CA GLU A 88 8.08 19.05 4.38
C GLU A 88 6.88 19.95 4.07
N ILE A 89 5.85 19.42 3.39
CA ILE A 89 4.62 20.15 3.12
C ILE A 89 3.72 20.08 4.36
N GLU A 90 3.57 21.23 5.02
CA GLU A 90 2.72 21.38 6.20
C GLU A 90 1.24 21.24 5.87
N ASP A 91 0.81 21.86 4.77
CA ASP A 91 -0.57 21.83 4.30
C ASP A 91 -0.98 20.42 3.88
N ARG A 92 -2.03 19.90 4.52
CA ARG A 92 -2.47 18.52 4.35
C ARG A 92 -3.07 18.27 2.97
N ASP A 93 -3.84 19.22 2.45
CA ASP A 93 -4.55 19.07 1.19
C ASP A 93 -3.56 19.17 0.02
N GLN A 94 -2.62 20.11 0.08
CA GLN A 94 -1.53 20.23 -0.87
C GLN A 94 -0.63 18.99 -0.85
N ARG A 95 -0.25 18.49 0.34
CA ARG A 95 0.54 17.26 0.46
C ARG A 95 -0.17 16.06 -0.15
N ARG A 96 -1.49 15.96 0.06
CA ARG A 96 -2.32 14.89 -0.50
C ARG A 96 -2.47 15.01 -2.00
N ALA A 97 -2.70 16.21 -2.54
CA ALA A 97 -2.75 16.44 -3.98
C ALA A 97 -1.45 16.04 -4.67
N LYS A 98 -0.30 16.47 -4.11
CA LYS A 98 1.03 16.07 -4.63
C LYS A 98 1.29 14.57 -4.49
N MET A 99 0.79 13.93 -3.43
CA MET A 99 0.89 12.47 -3.28
C MET A 99 0.13 11.75 -4.40
N THR A 100 -1.07 12.20 -4.75
CA THR A 100 -1.84 11.65 -5.88
C THR A 100 -1.09 11.87 -7.20
N GLU A 101 -0.63 13.09 -7.45
CA GLU A 101 0.12 13.43 -8.67
C GLU A 101 1.37 12.56 -8.82
N LEU A 102 2.17 12.40 -7.76
CA LEU A 102 3.35 11.56 -7.79
C LEU A 102 3.01 10.09 -8.08
N ARG A 103 1.92 9.56 -7.53
CA ARG A 103 1.49 8.19 -7.83
C ARG A 103 1.22 8.01 -9.32
N ASP A 104 0.48 8.94 -9.92
CA ASP A 104 0.15 8.88 -11.34
C ASP A 104 1.41 9.02 -12.21
N GLN A 105 2.30 9.96 -11.87
CA GLN A 105 3.58 10.14 -12.55
C GLN A 105 4.44 8.88 -12.52
N PHE A 106 4.54 8.19 -11.36
CA PHE A 106 5.31 6.95 -11.26
C PHE A 106 4.68 5.80 -12.03
N ASP A 107 3.35 5.72 -12.07
CA ASP A 107 2.65 4.72 -12.86
C ASP A 107 2.89 4.92 -14.36
N ASP A 108 2.78 6.15 -14.85
CA ASP A 108 3.06 6.50 -16.24
C ASP A 108 4.53 6.22 -16.60
N LYS A 109 5.45 6.62 -15.73
CA LYS A 109 6.88 6.36 -15.88
C LYS A 109 7.19 4.86 -15.91
N THR A 110 6.54 4.07 -15.05
CA THR A 110 6.67 2.61 -15.03
C THR A 110 6.18 2.01 -16.35
N ARG A 111 5.00 2.43 -16.81
CA ARG A 111 4.44 2.00 -18.10
C ARG A 111 5.38 2.31 -19.26
N GLU A 112 5.92 3.52 -19.32
CA GLU A 112 6.83 3.93 -20.39
C GLU A 112 8.11 3.10 -20.40
N GLN A 113 8.75 2.91 -19.25
CA GLN A 113 9.99 2.13 -19.16
C GLN A 113 9.75 0.64 -19.46
N LEU A 114 8.56 0.12 -19.18
CA LEU A 114 8.19 -1.25 -19.53
C LEU A 114 7.99 -1.48 -21.04
N ARG A 115 7.61 -0.47 -21.84
CA ARG A 115 7.31 -0.64 -23.28
C ARG A 115 8.48 -1.20 -24.11
N GLY A 116 9.71 -1.02 -23.65
CA GLY A 116 10.91 -1.58 -24.28
C GLY A 116 11.51 -2.79 -23.55
N LEU A 117 10.88 -3.25 -22.48
CA LEU A 117 11.38 -4.33 -21.61
C LEU A 117 10.52 -5.59 -21.67
N VAL A 118 9.21 -5.42 -21.87
CA VAL A 118 8.25 -6.52 -21.92
C VAL A 118 7.42 -6.45 -23.20
N GLU A 119 6.99 -7.62 -23.66
CA GLU A 119 6.13 -7.74 -24.83
C GLU A 119 4.73 -7.19 -24.55
N ARG A 120 3.97 -6.93 -25.62
CA ARG A 120 2.61 -6.39 -25.52
C ARG A 120 1.70 -7.28 -24.67
N GLU A 121 1.78 -8.58 -24.85
CA GLU A 121 0.97 -9.58 -24.15
C GLU A 121 1.30 -9.59 -22.65
N GLN A 122 2.58 -9.43 -22.29
CA GLN A 122 3.03 -9.34 -20.90
C GLN A 122 2.53 -8.05 -20.24
N MET A 123 2.59 -6.93 -20.97
CA MET A 123 2.00 -5.66 -20.52
C MET A 123 0.50 -5.81 -20.29
N MET A 124 -0.23 -6.45 -21.23
CA MET A 124 -1.66 -6.70 -21.06
C MET A 124 -1.95 -7.57 -19.84
N ARG A 125 -1.14 -8.61 -19.59
CA ARG A 125 -1.27 -9.46 -18.40
C ARG A 125 -1.06 -8.66 -17.10
N LEU A 126 -0.10 -7.74 -17.07
CA LEU A 126 0.12 -6.87 -15.92
C LEU A 126 -1.11 -5.98 -15.64
N TYR A 127 -1.74 -5.43 -16.67
CA TYR A 127 -2.98 -4.65 -16.51
C TYR A 127 -4.16 -5.51 -16.03
N GLN A 128 -4.31 -6.72 -16.54
CA GLN A 128 -5.31 -7.68 -16.07
C GLN A 128 -5.13 -7.98 -14.57
N ILE A 129 -3.92 -8.31 -14.15
CA ILE A 129 -3.58 -8.52 -12.74
C ILE A 129 -3.88 -7.27 -11.91
N ARG A 130 -3.54 -6.09 -12.42
CA ARG A 130 -3.86 -4.82 -11.76
C ARG A 130 -5.35 -4.65 -11.55
N MET A 131 -6.19 -5.00 -12.53
CA MET A 131 -7.64 -4.94 -12.40
C MET A 131 -8.22 -5.92 -11.37
N GLN A 132 -7.49 -6.99 -11.03
CA GLN A 132 -7.92 -7.91 -9.98
C GLN A 132 -7.67 -7.36 -8.56
N VAL A 133 -6.64 -6.52 -8.38
CA VAL A 133 -6.24 -6.03 -7.06
C VAL A 133 -6.63 -4.59 -6.78
N ARG A 134 -6.81 -3.78 -7.82
CA ARG A 134 -7.23 -2.38 -7.70
C ARG A 134 -8.68 -2.32 -7.22
N ALA A 135 -9.02 -1.30 -6.46
CA ALA A 135 -10.42 -1.04 -6.10
C ALA A 135 -11.27 -0.87 -7.38
N VAL A 136 -12.50 -1.33 -7.35
CA VAL A 136 -13.44 -1.22 -8.47
C VAL A 136 -13.73 0.24 -8.76
N VAL A 137 -13.98 1.05 -7.72
CA VAL A 137 -14.21 2.50 -7.85
C VAL A 137 -13.09 3.16 -8.67
N ASP A 138 -11.83 2.92 -8.28
CA ASP A 138 -10.66 3.48 -8.97
C ASP A 138 -10.47 2.93 -10.38
N SER A 139 -10.91 1.69 -10.62
CA SER A 139 -10.85 1.05 -11.93
C SER A 139 -11.89 1.64 -12.88
N LEU A 140 -13.11 1.88 -12.42
CA LEU A 140 -14.18 2.49 -13.21
C LEU A 140 -13.92 3.98 -13.47
N ALA A 141 -13.27 4.70 -12.54
CA ALA A 141 -12.84 6.08 -12.75
C ALA A 141 -11.71 6.22 -13.80
N ASN A 142 -11.03 5.13 -14.15
CA ASN A 142 -9.96 5.18 -15.14
C ASN A 142 -10.54 5.41 -16.55
N THR A 143 -10.03 6.42 -17.27
CA THR A 143 -10.52 6.81 -18.60
C THR A 143 -10.55 5.67 -19.62
N TYR A 144 -9.56 4.77 -19.61
CA TYR A 144 -9.52 3.65 -20.55
C TYR A 144 -10.59 2.61 -20.22
N VAL A 145 -10.73 2.24 -18.95
CA VAL A 145 -11.76 1.29 -18.50
C VAL A 145 -13.15 1.87 -18.70
N ALA A 146 -13.39 3.12 -18.29
CA ALA A 146 -14.66 3.81 -18.49
C ALA A 146 -15.06 3.86 -19.97
N ARG A 147 -14.11 4.12 -20.87
CA ARG A 147 -14.35 4.10 -22.32
C ARG A 147 -14.63 2.69 -22.83
N ARG A 148 -13.89 1.69 -22.36
CA ARG A 148 -14.04 0.29 -22.79
C ARG A 148 -15.37 -0.33 -22.37
N LEU A 149 -15.88 0.08 -21.20
CA LEU A 149 -17.20 -0.30 -20.69
C LEU A 149 -18.32 0.61 -21.19
N GLU A 150 -17.98 1.63 -21.99
CA GLU A 150 -18.93 2.60 -22.52
C GLU A 150 -19.81 3.21 -21.42
N LEU A 151 -19.19 3.58 -20.29
CA LEU A 151 -19.93 4.17 -19.17
C LEU A 151 -20.66 5.44 -19.62
N SER A 152 -21.93 5.54 -19.27
CA SER A 152 -22.71 6.76 -19.49
C SER A 152 -22.15 7.90 -18.65
N ASP A 153 -22.49 9.14 -19.01
CA ASP A 153 -22.03 10.29 -18.23
C ASP A 153 -22.60 10.28 -16.81
N GLU A 154 -23.84 9.81 -16.64
CA GLU A 154 -24.44 9.58 -15.32
C GLU A 154 -23.68 8.52 -14.50
N GLN A 155 -23.24 7.42 -15.13
CA GLN A 155 -22.44 6.41 -14.43
C GLN A 155 -21.07 6.96 -14.02
N LYS A 156 -20.42 7.75 -14.88
CA LYS A 156 -19.13 8.39 -14.56
C LYS A 156 -19.27 9.36 -13.40
N GLU A 157 -20.33 10.17 -13.40
CA GLU A 157 -20.63 11.12 -12.32
C GLU A 157 -20.83 10.40 -10.99
N LYS A 158 -21.66 9.34 -10.96
CA LYS A 158 -21.88 8.53 -9.75
C LYS A 158 -20.62 7.82 -9.26
N VAL A 159 -19.77 7.32 -10.17
CA VAL A 159 -18.47 6.72 -9.81
C VAL A 159 -17.54 7.78 -9.20
N ALA A 160 -17.51 8.99 -9.77
CA ALA A 160 -16.71 10.09 -9.23
C ALA A 160 -17.18 10.50 -7.83
N GLU A 161 -18.48 10.69 -7.64
CA GLU A 161 -19.08 11.02 -6.34
C GLU A 161 -18.77 9.93 -5.30
N LEU A 162 -18.95 8.66 -5.66
CA LEU A 162 -18.62 7.53 -4.79
C LEU A 162 -17.14 7.52 -4.41
N GLY A 163 -16.26 7.85 -5.35
CA GLY A 163 -14.82 8.02 -5.11
C GLY A 163 -14.52 9.11 -4.08
N GLU A 164 -15.14 10.28 -4.22
CA GLU A 164 -14.98 11.41 -3.29
C GLU A 164 -15.48 11.04 -1.89
N GLN A 165 -16.67 10.45 -1.78
CA GLN A 165 -17.26 10.01 -0.50
C GLN A 165 -16.39 8.94 0.18
N THR A 166 -15.94 7.94 -0.57
CA THR A 166 -15.07 6.87 -0.07
C THR A 166 -13.76 7.45 0.44
N GLN A 167 -13.20 8.40 -0.30
CA GLN A 167 -11.94 9.02 0.06
C GLN A 167 -12.08 9.96 1.29
N ALA A 168 -13.21 10.65 1.47
CA ALA A 168 -13.49 11.43 2.67
C ALA A 168 -13.57 10.54 3.92
N LYS A 169 -14.39 9.48 3.88
CA LYS A 169 -14.49 8.48 4.97
C LYS A 169 -13.15 7.84 5.28
N ARG A 170 -12.36 7.52 4.25
CA ARG A 170 -10.99 6.99 4.40
C ARG A 170 -10.07 7.97 5.13
N SER A 171 -10.19 9.27 4.84
CA SER A 171 -9.42 10.32 5.52
C SER A 171 -9.75 10.37 7.01
N GLU A 172 -11.04 10.37 7.37
CA GLU A 172 -11.49 10.36 8.77
C GLU A 172 -10.97 9.13 9.54
N LEU A 173 -11.02 7.95 8.91
CA LEU A 173 -10.48 6.72 9.49
C LEU A 173 -8.96 6.80 9.70
N PHE A 174 -8.22 7.42 8.78
CA PHE A 174 -6.78 7.62 8.97
C PHE A 174 -6.45 8.66 10.04
N ASP A 175 -7.25 9.71 10.18
CA ASP A 175 -7.07 10.68 11.25
C ASP A 175 -7.28 10.05 12.64
N ALA A 176 -8.19 9.08 12.74
CA ALA A 176 -8.39 8.28 13.95
C ALA A 176 -7.18 7.42 14.34
N LEU A 177 -6.21 7.18 13.45
CA LEU A 177 -5.02 6.37 13.74
C LEU A 177 -3.90 7.12 14.48
N ARG A 178 -3.94 8.46 14.52
CA ARG A 178 -2.82 9.29 15.01
C ARG A 178 -2.38 8.90 16.43
N ASP A 179 -3.36 8.67 17.31
CA ASP A 179 -3.16 8.36 18.72
C ASP A 179 -3.78 7.00 19.12
N ALA A 180 -4.06 6.15 18.13
CA ALA A 180 -4.74 4.87 18.32
C ALA A 180 -3.84 3.82 19.00
N SER A 181 -4.40 3.10 19.98
CA SER A 181 -3.85 1.85 20.52
C SER A 181 -3.77 0.76 19.45
N GLU A 182 -3.05 -0.33 19.72
CA GLU A 182 -2.95 -1.46 18.79
C GLU A 182 -4.32 -2.08 18.46
N GLU A 183 -5.20 -2.20 19.46
CA GLU A 183 -6.57 -2.69 19.29
C GLU A 183 -7.41 -1.74 18.43
N GLN A 184 -7.33 -0.42 18.70
CA GLN A 184 -8.02 0.60 17.90
C GLN A 184 -7.51 0.63 16.45
N ARG A 185 -6.20 0.42 16.25
CA ARG A 185 -5.63 0.30 14.90
C ARG A 185 -6.21 -0.90 14.16
N ALA A 186 -6.31 -2.06 14.80
CA ALA A 186 -6.90 -3.25 14.19
C ALA A 186 -8.37 -3.01 13.78
N GLU A 187 -9.15 -2.35 14.63
CA GLU A 187 -10.53 -1.97 14.33
C GLU A 187 -10.61 -1.00 13.14
N VAL A 188 -9.76 0.03 13.09
CA VAL A 188 -9.72 0.96 11.96
C VAL A 188 -9.32 0.25 10.67
N PHE A 189 -8.37 -0.69 10.70
CA PHE A 189 -8.03 -1.49 9.52
C PHE A 189 -9.18 -2.37 9.04
N GLN A 190 -9.97 -2.93 9.94
CA GLN A 190 -11.20 -3.64 9.56
C GLN A 190 -12.20 -2.69 8.90
N LYS A 191 -12.42 -1.51 9.49
CA LYS A 191 -13.30 -0.46 8.91
C LYS A 191 -12.83 0.01 7.53
N LEU A 192 -11.52 0.15 7.31
CA LEU A 192 -10.95 0.49 6.01
C LEU A 192 -11.18 -0.60 4.96
N ARG A 193 -11.10 -1.88 5.35
CA ARG A 193 -11.41 -3.02 4.47
C ARG A 193 -12.90 -3.04 4.13
N GLN A 194 -13.77 -2.85 5.12
CA GLN A 194 -15.21 -2.81 4.91
C GLN A 194 -15.60 -1.64 4.00
N LEU A 195 -15.10 -0.44 4.29
CA LEU A 195 -15.31 0.75 3.46
C LEU A 195 -14.94 0.52 1.99
N ARG A 196 -13.82 -0.18 1.74
CA ARG A 196 -13.44 -0.57 0.38
C ARG A 196 -14.44 -1.56 -0.22
N SER A 197 -14.83 -2.61 0.51
CA SER A 197 -15.77 -3.62 0.03
C SER A 197 -17.11 -3.00 -0.35
N ASP A 198 -17.67 -2.17 0.54
CA ASP A 198 -18.95 -1.50 0.34
C ASP A 198 -18.90 -0.60 -0.90
N ALA A 199 -17.84 0.21 -1.03
CA ALA A 199 -17.67 1.07 -2.19
C ALA A 199 -17.48 0.27 -3.50
N ASP A 200 -16.79 -0.87 -3.45
CA ASP A 200 -16.62 -1.72 -4.63
C ASP A 200 -17.96 -2.38 -5.04
N GLU A 201 -18.79 -2.80 -4.08
CA GLU A 201 -20.14 -3.32 -4.33
C GLU A 201 -21.08 -2.25 -4.90
N GLU A 202 -21.09 -1.05 -4.32
CA GLU A 202 -21.86 0.09 -4.82
C GLU A 202 -21.43 0.48 -6.24
N ALA A 203 -20.12 0.52 -6.52
CA ALA A 203 -19.59 0.82 -7.84
C ALA A 203 -20.01 -0.22 -8.89
N LEU A 204 -19.97 -1.51 -8.54
CA LEU A 204 -20.48 -2.57 -9.42
C LEU A 204 -21.98 -2.42 -9.64
N ALA A 205 -22.76 -2.04 -8.63
CA ALA A 205 -24.21 -1.86 -8.76
C ALA A 205 -24.61 -0.77 -9.77
N LEU A 206 -23.72 0.18 -10.07
CA LEU A 206 -23.93 1.20 -11.10
C LEU A 206 -23.85 0.66 -12.53
N LEU A 207 -23.25 -0.51 -12.74
CA LEU A 207 -23.05 -1.12 -14.05
C LEU A 207 -24.25 -1.97 -14.49
N THR A 208 -24.51 -2.01 -15.80
CA THR A 208 -25.43 -2.99 -16.39
C THR A 208 -24.87 -4.42 -16.29
N ALA A 209 -25.69 -5.43 -16.58
CA ALA A 209 -25.23 -6.82 -16.58
C ALA A 209 -24.10 -7.04 -17.60
N GLU A 210 -24.23 -6.46 -18.79
CA GLU A 210 -23.24 -6.54 -19.87
C GLU A 210 -21.94 -5.83 -19.49
N GLN A 211 -22.02 -4.68 -18.83
CA GLN A 211 -20.84 -3.96 -18.34
C GLN A 211 -20.13 -4.71 -17.21
N LYS A 212 -20.86 -5.35 -16.30
CA LYS A 212 -20.27 -6.22 -15.27
C LYS A 212 -19.52 -7.39 -15.90
N GLU A 213 -20.14 -8.07 -16.87
CA GLU A 213 -19.50 -9.17 -17.59
C GLU A 213 -18.24 -8.68 -18.34
N ALA A 214 -18.34 -7.56 -19.04
CA ALA A 214 -17.18 -6.95 -19.72
C ALA A 214 -16.07 -6.59 -18.73
N PHE A 215 -16.40 -6.03 -17.57
CA PHE A 215 -15.43 -5.70 -16.52
C PHE A 215 -14.74 -6.94 -15.95
N GLU A 216 -15.48 -8.02 -15.67
CA GLU A 216 -14.89 -9.29 -15.23
C GLU A 216 -13.98 -9.89 -16.30
N ASN A 217 -14.38 -9.85 -17.58
CA ASN A 217 -13.54 -10.33 -18.68
C ASN A 217 -12.24 -9.53 -18.83
N MET A 218 -12.26 -8.22 -18.52
CA MET A 218 -11.06 -7.39 -18.53
C MET A 218 -10.04 -7.77 -17.44
N LYS A 219 -10.44 -8.45 -16.37
CA LYS A 219 -9.54 -8.94 -15.31
C LYS A 219 -8.69 -10.13 -15.76
N GLY A 220 -9.07 -10.81 -16.83
CA GLY A 220 -8.37 -12.00 -17.34
C GLY A 220 -8.34 -13.17 -16.34
N GLU A 221 -7.40 -14.09 -16.54
CA GLU A 221 -7.24 -15.27 -15.69
C GLU A 221 -6.89 -14.87 -14.25
N LYS A 222 -7.55 -15.48 -13.25
CA LYS A 222 -7.28 -15.20 -11.84
C LYS A 222 -5.82 -15.52 -11.49
N ILE A 223 -5.19 -14.67 -10.68
CA ILE A 223 -3.87 -14.92 -10.10
C ILE A 223 -3.99 -15.10 -8.58
N GLU A 224 -3.27 -16.08 -8.05
CA GLU A 224 -3.11 -16.22 -6.60
C GLU A 224 -1.95 -15.33 -6.14
N LEU A 225 -2.28 -14.30 -5.35
CA LEU A 225 -1.29 -13.43 -4.74
C LEU A 225 -1.20 -13.75 -3.26
N GLU A 226 0.00 -14.11 -2.81
CA GLU A 226 0.27 -14.22 -1.38
C GLU A 226 0.11 -12.83 -0.74
N THR A 227 -0.97 -12.68 0.01
CA THR A 227 -1.14 -11.52 0.87
C THR A 227 -0.19 -11.70 2.06
N GLU A 228 0.82 -10.83 2.18
CA GLU A 228 1.58 -10.75 3.43
C GLU A 228 0.59 -10.26 4.49
N GLY A 229 0.06 -11.20 5.27
CA GLY A 229 -1.10 -11.00 6.15
C GLY A 229 -1.99 -12.24 6.36
N GLY A 230 -1.70 -13.38 5.74
CA GLY A 230 -2.27 -14.66 6.16
C GLY A 230 -1.91 -15.00 7.62
N PRO A 231 -2.76 -15.74 8.35
CA PRO A 231 -2.54 -16.03 9.77
C PRO A 231 -1.20 -16.76 9.94
N ARG A 232 -0.39 -16.29 10.88
CA ARG A 232 0.64 -17.11 11.51
C ARG A 232 0.01 -17.93 12.62
#